data_AF-A0A0L0SUF3-F1
#
_entry.id   AF-A0A0L0SUF3-F1
#
_cell.length_a   1.000
_cell.length_b   1.000
_cell.length_c   1.000
_cell.angle_alpha   90.00
_cell.angle_beta   90.00
_cell.angle_gamma   90.00
#
_symmetry.space_group_name_H-M   'P 1'
#
loop_
_entity.id
_entity.type
_entity.pdbx_description
1 polymer ?
#
loop_
_entity_poly.entity_id
_entity_poly.type
_entity_poly.pdbx_seq_one_letter_code
_entity_poly.pdbx_strand_id
1 'polypeptide(L)'
;MAPSKPDRTQYHALAVNDNPSTSPRRAPSSPAAALDRANSVIGDYEVVFDATTHGNDLEDSGSTGSELELGSPRLEAFGITDAAEQEKSSVMGAALNFTNSIIGAGIIGLPYAFRQAGFFLGVALLIGLTVLVDWTVVLLVKAGKVSGKSSYQSLVDSVVGKRGSFLVAMFQFVFAFGAMCAYTVIVGDTLPTVLKALVPSIADAPLLSREWIMVLTTVFISFPLSMQRDMAALAKTSAVSMAAIVLIVSLIILRCLHLPESLLGDPNARFTWIGDSPIKAIGVISFAFVCHHNTFIIYGSLDLPTLDRGHLPHRVVTEETKAAELAAKFGVPVRADQTVLSHTPMQDLAKQFREKWVLAVGAEGMNGKRVLERYGFTKIVTPAEIHAWNPTIYPFGPTKQTGTAPTDIPDMANIDFAAILVLHDSRDWGTDLQIMIDVLRSPHGCLGDINTQHVPIYFSNPDFLWANAFPMPRFGQGALKTSLKAIWKELVGQDLVYQSYGKPEYLTYAYAFRRLHQEILRHPELPASLTNNDNEHFEVYAVGDNPHADILGANRHGWHSLLVRTGVYQAGIPAITPTAVVDQVESAVQFVWDRHFGV
;
A
#
# COMPACT_ATOMS: atom_id res chain seq x y z
N MET A 1 43.16 -6.03 -37.44
CA MET A 1 43.41 -6.10 -35.98
C MET A 1 42.14 -5.61 -35.28
N ALA A 2 41.33 -6.53 -34.77
CA ALA A 2 40.14 -6.26 -33.97
C ALA A 2 40.31 -7.04 -32.66
N PRO A 3 40.02 -6.46 -31.48
CA PRO A 3 40.19 -7.16 -30.22
C PRO A 3 39.02 -8.11 -29.95
N SER A 4 39.38 -9.26 -29.40
CA SER A 4 38.59 -10.45 -29.08
C SER A 4 37.49 -10.22 -28.05
N LYS A 5 36.33 -10.86 -28.25
CA LYS A 5 35.26 -11.04 -27.26
C LYS A 5 35.71 -11.99 -26.15
N PRO A 6 35.31 -11.80 -24.88
CA PRO A 6 35.52 -12.80 -23.84
C PRO A 6 34.46 -13.91 -23.92
N ASP A 7 34.93 -15.09 -23.56
CA ASP A 7 34.27 -16.40 -23.64
C ASP A 7 33.12 -16.53 -22.62
N ARG A 8 32.01 -17.16 -23.03
CA ARG A 8 30.87 -17.45 -22.15
C ARG A 8 31.15 -18.77 -21.43
N THR A 9 31.69 -18.70 -20.22
CA THR A 9 31.80 -19.86 -19.33
C THR A 9 30.41 -20.36 -18.92
N GLN A 10 30.25 -21.67 -19.06
CA GLN A 10 29.06 -22.47 -18.75
C GLN A 10 28.74 -22.41 -17.25
N TYR A 11 27.52 -22.01 -16.91
CA TYR A 11 26.94 -22.32 -15.60
C TYR A 11 26.32 -23.72 -15.68
N HIS A 12 27.05 -24.72 -15.18
CA HIS A 12 26.47 -26.02 -14.86
C HIS A 12 25.54 -25.86 -13.65
N ALA A 13 24.24 -26.07 -13.87
CA ALA A 13 23.28 -26.27 -12.78
C ALA A 13 23.68 -27.53 -12.01
N LEU A 14 23.99 -27.38 -10.72
CA LEU A 14 24.15 -28.49 -9.80
C LEU A 14 22.78 -29.18 -9.66
N ALA A 15 22.64 -30.35 -10.27
CA ALA A 15 21.54 -31.26 -10.00
C ALA A 15 21.65 -31.77 -8.56
N VAL A 16 20.66 -31.43 -7.73
CA VAL A 16 20.48 -32.06 -6.42
C VAL A 16 20.02 -33.50 -6.68
N ASN A 17 20.82 -34.45 -6.21
CA ASN A 17 20.64 -35.87 -6.43
C ASN A 17 19.69 -36.42 -5.35
N ASP A 18 18.39 -36.48 -5.64
CA ASP A 18 17.41 -37.15 -4.77
C ASP A 18 17.51 -38.67 -5.00
N ASN A 19 17.98 -39.38 -3.97
CA ASN A 19 18.10 -40.84 -3.95
C ASN A 19 16.70 -41.49 -3.84
N PRO A 20 16.30 -42.42 -4.74
CA PRO A 20 14.97 -43.00 -4.75
C PRO A 20 14.90 -44.25 -3.88
N SER A 21 14.56 -44.11 -2.60
CA SER A 21 14.26 -45.25 -1.72
C SER A 21 12.95 -45.11 -0.95
N THR A 22 11.95 -44.47 -1.55
CA THR A 22 10.54 -44.65 -1.16
C THR A 22 9.71 -44.92 -2.40
N SER A 23 9.05 -46.08 -2.42
CA SER A 23 8.12 -46.46 -3.49
C SER A 23 7.05 -45.36 -3.67
N PRO A 24 6.72 -44.93 -4.90
CA PRO A 24 5.67 -43.95 -5.10
C PRO A 24 4.33 -44.55 -4.66
N ARG A 25 3.72 -43.98 -3.60
CA ARG A 25 2.36 -44.33 -3.20
C ARG A 25 1.42 -43.96 -4.36
N ARG A 26 0.66 -44.95 -4.82
CA ARG A 26 -0.24 -44.88 -5.98
C ARG A 26 -1.18 -43.67 -5.91
N ALA A 27 -1.28 -42.93 -7.02
CA ALA A 27 -2.27 -41.86 -7.19
C ALA A 27 -3.70 -42.42 -7.00
N PRO A 28 -4.64 -41.64 -6.41
CA PRO A 28 -6.04 -42.03 -6.33
C PRO A 28 -6.60 -42.28 -7.73
N SER A 29 -7.39 -43.35 -7.89
CA SER A 29 -7.97 -43.77 -9.17
C SER A 29 -9.14 -42.90 -9.65
N SER A 30 -9.63 -41.97 -8.82
CA SER A 30 -10.66 -41.00 -9.19
C SER A 30 -10.60 -39.74 -8.31
N PRO A 31 -11.11 -38.59 -8.79
CA PRO A 31 -11.24 -37.38 -7.99
C PRO A 31 -12.17 -37.54 -6.76
N ALA A 32 -13.17 -38.42 -6.83
CA ALA A 32 -14.02 -38.76 -5.68
C ALA A 32 -13.21 -39.44 -4.55
N ALA A 33 -12.31 -40.36 -4.89
CA ALA A 33 -11.37 -40.96 -3.93
C ALA A 33 -10.29 -39.98 -3.43
N ALA A 34 -10.17 -38.80 -4.06
CA ALA A 34 -9.31 -37.71 -3.62
C ALA A 34 -10.05 -36.71 -2.70
N LEU A 35 -11.36 -36.53 -2.90
CA LEU A 35 -12.24 -35.75 -2.02
C LEU A 35 -12.49 -36.48 -0.69
N ASP A 36 -12.73 -37.79 -0.73
CA ASP A 36 -12.88 -38.62 0.47
C ASP A 36 -11.58 -38.63 1.29
N ARG A 37 -10.43 -38.65 0.60
CA ARG A 37 -9.10 -38.54 1.21
C ARG A 37 -8.84 -37.13 1.76
N ALA A 38 -9.34 -36.07 1.11
CA ALA A 38 -9.24 -34.71 1.62
C ALA A 38 -10.11 -34.52 2.87
N ASN A 39 -11.29 -35.14 2.92
CA ASN A 39 -12.17 -35.14 4.08
C ASN A 39 -11.61 -35.99 5.23
N SER A 40 -10.93 -37.11 4.94
CA SER A 40 -10.29 -37.97 5.96
C SER A 40 -9.01 -37.37 6.54
N VAL A 41 -8.24 -36.59 5.77
CA VAL A 41 -7.00 -35.93 6.22
C VAL A 41 -7.26 -34.77 7.18
N ILE A 42 -8.48 -34.24 7.22
CA ILE A 42 -8.90 -33.16 8.14
C ILE A 42 -9.39 -33.72 9.49
N GLY A 43 -9.70 -35.01 9.59
CA GLY A 43 -10.30 -35.64 10.77
C GLY A 43 -9.34 -36.14 11.85
N ASP A 44 -8.18 -36.68 11.47
CA ASP A 44 -7.32 -37.43 12.40
C ASP A 44 -5.88 -36.90 12.42
N TYR A 45 -5.63 -35.85 13.21
CA TYR A 45 -4.29 -35.53 13.71
C TYR A 45 -4.37 -35.19 15.20
N GLU A 46 -4.46 -36.22 16.05
CA GLU A 46 -3.89 -36.16 17.40
C GLU A 46 -2.40 -36.49 17.28
N VAL A 47 -1.55 -35.46 17.46
CA VAL A 47 -0.11 -35.66 17.53
C VAL A 47 0.21 -36.15 18.94
N VAL A 48 0.40 -37.46 19.11
CA VAL A 48 0.94 -38.06 20.34
C VAL A 48 2.46 -37.93 20.29
N PHE A 49 3.02 -37.11 21.18
CA PHE A 49 4.47 -37.05 21.42
C PHE A 49 4.83 -38.06 22.51
N ASP A 50 5.59 -39.10 22.15
CA ASP A 50 6.19 -40.03 23.10
C ASP A 50 7.57 -39.48 23.52
N ALA A 51 7.70 -39.13 24.79
CA ALA A 51 8.88 -38.50 25.35
C ALA A 51 9.59 -39.47 26.30
N THR A 52 10.63 -40.14 25.83
CA THR A 52 11.68 -40.70 26.70
C THR A 52 12.99 -40.86 25.95
N THR A 53 14.05 -40.13 26.33
CA THR A 53 15.27 -40.67 26.98
C THR A 53 16.42 -39.65 27.02
N HIS A 54 17.02 -39.53 28.21
CA HIS A 54 18.40 -39.14 28.57
C HIS A 54 18.95 -37.76 28.09
N GLY A 55 19.53 -36.91 28.93
CA GLY A 55 20.16 -37.12 30.23
C GLY A 55 21.64 -36.71 30.16
N ASN A 56 21.96 -35.65 30.92
CA ASN A 56 23.26 -35.30 31.52
C ASN A 56 24.27 -34.40 30.81
N ASP A 57 24.52 -33.29 31.52
CA ASP A 57 25.80 -32.68 31.92
C ASP A 57 26.71 -32.07 30.85
N LEU A 58 26.99 -30.76 30.98
CA LEU A 58 28.30 -30.26 31.45
C LEU A 58 28.36 -28.71 31.54
N GLU A 59 29.21 -28.29 32.46
CA GLU A 59 29.36 -26.98 33.07
C GLU A 59 30.18 -25.96 32.25
N ASP A 60 29.85 -24.69 32.50
CA ASP A 60 30.70 -23.53 32.81
C ASP A 60 32.07 -23.33 32.10
N SER A 61 32.24 -22.15 31.50
CA SER A 61 33.44 -21.32 31.74
C SER A 61 33.24 -19.90 31.19
N GLY A 62 33.24 -18.93 32.09
CA GLY A 62 33.35 -17.52 31.76
C GLY A 62 34.75 -17.12 31.30
N SER A 63 34.81 -16.08 30.45
CA SER A 63 35.98 -15.20 30.38
C SER A 63 35.54 -13.76 30.08
N THR A 64 35.77 -12.90 31.05
CA THR A 64 35.78 -11.44 30.99
C THR A 64 36.80 -10.93 29.96
N GLY A 65 36.38 -10.02 29.09
CA GLY A 65 37.26 -9.32 28.14
C GLY A 65 36.76 -7.89 27.91
N SER A 66 37.56 -6.94 28.36
CA SER A 66 37.37 -5.48 28.46
C SER A 66 36.70 -4.77 27.28
N GLU A 67 35.86 -3.80 27.64
CA GLU A 67 35.38 -2.69 26.81
C GLU A 67 36.54 -1.94 26.13
N LEU A 68 36.46 -1.84 24.81
CA LEU A 68 37.22 -0.90 23.99
C LEU A 68 36.18 0.01 23.31
N GLU A 69 35.89 1.13 23.96
CA GLU A 69 35.10 2.22 23.37
C GLU A 69 35.87 2.83 22.19
N LEU A 70 35.49 2.44 20.97
CA LEU A 70 35.94 3.11 19.75
C LEU A 70 34.91 4.20 19.40
N GLY A 71 35.15 5.40 19.90
CA GLY A 71 34.37 6.59 19.55
C GLY A 71 34.35 6.80 18.04
N SER A 72 33.17 6.80 17.44
CA SER A 72 32.94 7.04 16.02
C SER A 72 32.52 8.50 15.77
N PRO A 73 33.41 9.40 15.31
CA PRO A 73 33.00 10.66 14.75
C PRO A 73 32.68 10.50 13.25
N ARG A 74 31.59 11.13 12.82
CA ARG A 74 31.19 11.46 11.42
C ARG A 74 30.49 10.39 10.58
N LEU A 75 29.21 10.16 10.90
CA LEU A 75 28.19 9.74 9.92
C LEU A 75 27.38 10.93 9.33
N GLU A 76 27.61 12.17 9.79
CA GLU A 76 26.94 13.38 9.28
C GLU A 76 27.43 13.86 7.89
N ALA A 77 28.40 13.18 7.27
CA ALA A 77 29.00 13.60 6.00
C ALA A 77 28.23 13.13 4.74
N PHE A 78 27.27 12.22 4.89
CA PHE A 78 26.38 11.80 3.81
C PHE A 78 24.97 12.25 4.17
N GLY A 79 24.53 13.38 3.60
CA GLY A 79 23.22 14.01 3.86
C GLY A 79 22.01 13.18 3.43
N ILE A 80 21.85 12.01 4.03
CA ILE A 80 20.63 11.22 4.05
C ILE A 80 19.86 11.74 5.26
N THR A 81 19.02 12.76 5.06
CA THR A 81 18.05 13.15 6.08
C THR A 81 17.01 12.06 6.18
N ASP A 82 16.93 11.39 7.32
CA ASP A 82 15.81 10.55 7.72
C ASP A 82 14.51 11.33 7.50
N ALA A 83 13.69 10.86 6.54
CA ALA A 83 12.38 11.43 6.29
C ALA A 83 11.47 11.04 7.45
N ALA A 84 11.30 11.95 8.42
CA ALA A 84 10.32 11.82 9.48
C ALA A 84 8.95 11.45 8.88
N GLU A 85 8.32 10.39 9.39
CA GLU A 85 6.99 9.95 8.97
C GLU A 85 5.96 11.05 9.26
N GLN A 86 5.46 11.69 8.21
CA GLN A 86 4.29 12.57 8.28
C GLN A 86 3.04 11.73 8.58
N GLU A 87 2.22 12.17 9.55
CA GLU A 87 0.85 11.66 9.75
C GLU A 87 0.12 11.69 8.39
N LYS A 88 -0.26 10.51 7.89
CA LYS A 88 -0.85 10.42 6.56
C LYS A 88 -2.33 10.84 6.58
N SER A 89 -2.76 11.48 5.51
CA SER A 89 -4.05 12.13 5.32
C SER A 89 -4.94 11.29 4.41
N SER A 90 -6.21 11.17 4.79
CA SER A 90 -7.25 10.63 3.91
C SER A 90 -7.41 11.50 2.65
N VAL A 91 -8.05 10.96 1.62
CA VAL A 91 -8.36 11.73 0.38
C VAL A 91 -9.16 13.00 0.71
N MET A 92 -10.10 12.93 1.65
CA MET A 92 -10.85 14.10 2.12
C MET A 92 -9.94 15.09 2.85
N GLY A 93 -9.03 14.61 3.71
CA GLY A 93 -8.06 15.47 4.40
C GLY A 93 -7.13 16.21 3.42
N ALA A 94 -6.61 15.51 2.42
CA ALA A 94 -5.79 16.11 1.37
C ALA A 94 -6.58 17.11 0.51
N ALA A 95 -7.84 16.80 0.17
CA ALA A 95 -8.72 17.72 -0.55
C ALA A 95 -8.97 19.01 0.25
N LEU A 96 -9.25 18.90 1.55
CA LEU A 96 -9.41 20.06 2.43
C LEU A 96 -8.13 20.89 2.54
N ASN A 97 -6.96 20.26 2.64
CA ASN A 97 -5.66 20.94 2.66
C ASN A 97 -5.35 21.67 1.34
N PHE A 98 -5.66 21.04 0.19
CA PHE A 98 -5.55 21.69 -1.11
C PHE A 98 -6.51 22.87 -1.23
N THR A 99 -7.75 22.71 -0.76
CA THR A 99 -8.76 23.76 -0.82
C THR A 99 -8.36 24.95 0.07
N ASN A 100 -7.86 24.70 1.28
CA ASN A 100 -7.33 25.76 2.15
C ASN A 100 -6.12 26.48 1.53
N SER A 101 -5.27 25.74 0.81
CA SER A 101 -4.14 26.34 0.07
C SER A 101 -4.59 27.25 -1.08
N ILE A 102 -5.69 26.91 -1.76
CA ILE A 102 -6.25 27.69 -2.88
C ILE A 102 -7.11 28.86 -2.39
N ILE A 103 -7.95 28.69 -1.37
CA ILE A 103 -8.87 29.75 -0.95
C ILE A 103 -8.09 30.95 -0.38
N GLY A 104 -7.19 30.70 0.56
CA GLY A 104 -6.23 31.65 1.16
C GLY A 104 -6.69 33.12 1.30
N ALA A 105 -5.74 34.06 1.17
CA ALA A 105 -6.02 35.50 1.08
C ALA A 105 -6.63 35.89 -0.28
N GLY A 106 -6.48 35.03 -1.29
CA GLY A 106 -6.90 35.28 -2.67
C GLY A 106 -8.41 35.50 -2.81
N ILE A 107 -9.23 34.87 -1.97
CA ILE A 107 -10.69 34.98 -2.00
C ILE A 107 -11.18 36.43 -1.81
N ILE A 108 -10.47 37.25 -1.03
CA ILE A 108 -10.84 38.65 -0.76
C ILE A 108 -10.63 39.51 -2.02
N GLY A 109 -9.69 39.14 -2.88
CA GLY A 109 -9.42 39.82 -4.15
C GLY A 109 -10.37 39.45 -5.27
N LEU A 110 -11.10 38.32 -5.17
CA LEU A 110 -11.95 37.82 -6.25
C LEU A 110 -13.10 38.78 -6.62
N PRO A 111 -13.85 39.40 -5.69
CA PRO A 111 -14.87 40.39 -6.05
C PRO A 111 -14.31 41.56 -6.86
N TYR A 112 -13.11 42.04 -6.48
CA TYR A 112 -12.40 43.07 -7.23
C TYR A 112 -11.98 42.57 -8.62
N ALA A 113 -11.48 41.34 -8.72
CA ALA A 113 -11.13 40.74 -10.01
C ALA A 113 -12.34 40.62 -10.95
N PHE A 114 -13.50 40.21 -10.43
CA PHE A 114 -14.75 40.17 -11.19
C PHE A 114 -15.20 41.55 -11.63
N ARG A 115 -15.06 42.58 -10.78
CA ARG A 115 -15.32 43.97 -11.17
C ARG A 115 -14.42 44.43 -12.32
N GLN A 116 -13.14 44.07 -12.29
CA GLN A 116 -12.17 44.48 -13.31
C GLN A 116 -12.28 43.67 -14.61
N ALA A 117 -12.66 42.39 -14.53
CA ALA A 117 -12.85 41.53 -15.70
C ALA A 117 -14.22 41.71 -16.37
N GLY A 118 -15.25 42.07 -15.61
CA GLY A 118 -16.64 41.86 -15.97
C GLY A 118 -17.12 40.48 -15.53
N PHE A 119 -18.43 40.32 -15.30
CA PHE A 119 -19.00 39.09 -14.74
C PHE A 119 -18.72 37.86 -15.61
N PHE A 120 -19.07 37.90 -16.90
CA PHE A 120 -18.95 36.73 -17.78
C PHE A 120 -17.49 36.37 -18.07
N LEU A 121 -16.65 37.38 -18.38
CA LEU A 121 -15.23 37.15 -18.57
C LEU A 121 -14.55 36.70 -17.26
N GLY A 122 -14.97 37.22 -16.10
CA GLY A 122 -14.51 36.77 -14.79
C GLY A 122 -14.79 35.29 -14.55
N VAL A 123 -16.01 34.82 -14.84
CA VAL A 123 -16.37 33.39 -14.78
C VAL A 123 -15.53 32.56 -15.77
N ALA A 124 -15.39 33.02 -17.02
CA ALA A 124 -14.62 32.32 -18.03
C ALA A 124 -13.13 32.21 -17.64
N LEU A 125 -12.53 33.29 -17.13
CA LEU A 125 -11.16 33.31 -16.62
C LEU A 125 -10.99 32.39 -15.41
N LEU A 126 -11.97 32.36 -14.49
CA LEU A 126 -11.96 31.48 -13.33
C LEU A 126 -11.94 30.00 -13.75
N ILE A 127 -12.83 29.61 -14.66
CA ILE A 127 -12.91 28.22 -15.18
C ILE A 127 -11.64 27.88 -15.95
N GLY A 128 -11.18 28.75 -16.86
CA GLY A 128 -9.99 28.51 -17.67
C GLY A 128 -8.73 28.35 -16.83
N LEU A 129 -8.53 29.22 -15.82
CA LEU A 129 -7.41 29.10 -14.88
C LEU A 129 -7.53 27.86 -14.00
N THR A 130 -8.74 27.46 -13.60
CA THR A 130 -8.96 26.21 -12.84
C THR A 130 -8.48 24.99 -13.65
N VAL A 131 -8.88 24.88 -14.92
CA VAL A 131 -8.45 23.79 -15.80
C VAL A 131 -6.93 23.78 -16.00
N LEU A 132 -6.34 24.96 -16.20
CA LEU A 132 -4.88 25.09 -16.36
C LEU A 132 -4.13 24.68 -15.10
N VAL A 133 -4.61 25.10 -13.92
CA VAL A 133 -3.99 24.79 -12.63
C VAL A 133 -4.10 23.31 -12.32
N ASP A 134 -5.27 22.69 -12.53
CA ASP A 134 -5.46 21.25 -12.37
C ASP A 134 -4.48 20.45 -13.25
N TRP A 135 -4.41 20.78 -14.54
CA TRP A 135 -3.49 20.14 -15.48
C TRP A 135 -2.03 20.27 -15.05
N THR A 136 -1.60 21.46 -14.63
CA THR A 136 -0.21 21.73 -14.23
C THR A 136 0.16 21.09 -12.89
N VAL A 137 -0.76 21.00 -11.92
CA VAL A 137 -0.57 20.27 -10.66
C VAL A 137 -0.38 18.77 -10.95
N VAL A 138 -1.23 18.18 -11.79
CA VAL A 138 -1.10 16.76 -12.18
C VAL A 138 0.21 16.51 -12.92
N LEU A 139 0.59 17.40 -13.84
CA LEU A 139 1.86 17.33 -14.56
C LEU A 139 3.05 17.36 -13.58
N LEU A 140 3.00 18.22 -12.57
CA LEU A 140 4.05 18.37 -11.57
C LEU A 140 4.26 17.08 -10.76
N VAL A 141 3.17 16.46 -10.30
CA VAL A 141 3.22 15.19 -9.57
C VAL A 141 3.76 14.07 -10.46
N LYS A 142 3.28 13.95 -11.70
CA LYS A 142 3.76 12.94 -12.65
C LYS A 142 5.26 13.11 -12.93
N ALA A 143 5.72 14.34 -13.17
CA ALA A 143 7.13 14.63 -13.39
C ALA A 143 7.99 14.29 -12.16
N GLY A 144 7.51 14.61 -10.96
CA GLY A 144 8.16 14.19 -9.71
C GLY A 144 8.30 12.68 -9.57
N LYS A 145 7.24 11.93 -9.94
CA LYS A 145 7.28 10.46 -9.90
C LYS A 145 8.26 9.86 -10.90
N VAL A 146 8.23 10.33 -12.15
CA VAL A 146 9.16 9.84 -13.20
C VAL A 146 10.61 10.15 -12.86
N SER A 147 10.87 11.30 -12.24
CA SER A 147 12.23 11.72 -11.83
C SER A 147 12.69 11.17 -10.46
N GLY A 148 11.79 10.51 -9.71
CA GLY A 148 12.06 10.07 -8.33
C GLY A 148 12.28 11.22 -7.34
N LYS A 149 11.76 12.42 -7.61
CA LYS A 149 11.91 13.61 -6.76
C LYS A 149 10.61 13.92 -6.01
N SER A 150 10.75 14.29 -4.74
CA SER A 150 9.64 14.60 -3.82
C SER A 150 9.48 16.08 -3.50
N SER A 151 10.16 16.97 -4.24
CA SER A 151 10.15 18.42 -4.03
C SER A 151 10.14 19.13 -5.38
N TYR A 152 9.44 20.27 -5.45
CA TYR A 152 9.41 21.08 -6.68
C TYR A 152 10.80 21.62 -7.02
N GLN A 153 11.56 22.07 -6.02
CA GLN A 153 12.91 22.58 -6.21
C GLN A 153 13.86 21.49 -6.70
N SER A 154 13.76 20.28 -6.12
CA SER A 154 14.58 19.13 -6.50
C SER A 154 14.24 18.59 -7.89
N LEU A 155 12.96 18.63 -8.27
CA LEU A 155 12.51 18.30 -9.62
C LEU A 155 13.12 19.27 -10.64
N VAL A 156 13.03 20.57 -10.39
CA VAL A 156 13.57 21.58 -11.30
C VAL A 156 15.10 21.51 -11.37
N ASP A 157 15.78 21.21 -10.25
CA ASP A 157 17.23 20.96 -10.26
C ASP A 157 17.59 19.79 -11.19
N SER A 158 16.80 18.71 -11.17
CA SER A 158 17.06 17.54 -12.02
C SER A 158 16.83 17.76 -13.52
N VAL A 159 16.04 18.77 -13.90
CA VAL A 159 15.66 19.04 -15.31
C VAL A 159 16.37 20.28 -15.88
N VAL A 160 16.43 21.36 -15.11
CA VAL A 160 16.93 22.69 -15.51
C VAL A 160 18.26 23.03 -14.83
N GLY A 161 18.60 22.34 -13.74
CA GLY A 161 19.80 22.59 -12.93
C GLY A 161 19.62 23.63 -11.83
N LYS A 162 20.69 23.83 -11.05
CA LYS A 162 20.70 24.64 -9.82
C LYS A 162 20.18 26.07 -9.99
N ARG A 163 20.43 26.70 -11.14
CA ARG A 163 19.94 28.05 -11.44
C ARG A 163 18.42 28.11 -11.52
N GLY A 164 17.80 27.10 -12.14
CA GLY A 164 16.34 26.98 -12.21
C GLY A 164 15.74 26.68 -10.83
N SER A 165 16.38 25.78 -10.07
CA SER A 165 15.96 25.44 -8.71
C SER A 165 15.96 26.67 -7.78
N PHE A 166 17.03 27.48 -7.83
CA PHE A 166 17.12 28.74 -7.09
C PHE A 166 16.03 29.73 -7.50
N LEU A 167 15.77 29.88 -8.80
CA LEU A 167 14.75 30.81 -9.30
C LEU A 167 13.34 30.41 -8.80
N VAL A 168 13.02 29.11 -8.82
CA VAL A 168 11.76 28.60 -8.27
C VAL A 168 11.67 28.81 -6.76
N ALA A 169 12.75 28.55 -6.02
CA ALA A 169 12.81 28.82 -4.59
C ALA A 169 12.59 30.30 -4.27
N MET A 170 13.19 31.21 -5.05
CA MET A 170 13.00 32.66 -4.91
C MET A 170 11.54 33.07 -5.16
N PHE A 171 10.89 32.59 -6.22
CA PHE A 171 9.49 32.91 -6.48
C PHE A 171 8.55 32.35 -5.40
N GLN A 172 8.81 31.13 -4.92
CA GLN A 172 8.06 30.55 -3.79
C GLN A 172 8.22 31.39 -2.52
N PHE A 173 9.44 31.89 -2.24
CA PHE A 173 9.70 32.77 -1.12
C PHE A 173 8.95 34.10 -1.23
N VAL A 174 9.03 34.78 -2.38
CA VAL A 174 8.32 36.06 -2.61
C VAL A 174 6.81 35.87 -2.48
N PHE A 175 6.28 34.77 -3.00
CA PHE A 175 4.86 34.43 -2.87
C PHE A 175 4.45 34.22 -1.40
N ALA A 176 5.18 33.37 -0.67
CA ALA A 176 4.88 33.09 0.74
C ALA A 176 5.00 34.36 1.61
N PHE A 177 6.05 35.15 1.40
CA PHE A 177 6.25 36.42 2.10
C PHE A 177 5.10 37.40 1.82
N GLY A 178 4.73 37.59 0.55
CA GLY A 178 3.63 38.47 0.16
C GLY A 178 2.28 38.03 0.75
N ALA A 179 1.99 36.73 0.73
CA ALA A 179 0.79 36.17 1.34
C ALA A 179 0.74 36.40 2.85
N MET A 180 1.86 36.21 3.55
CA MET A 180 1.95 36.48 5.00
C MET A 180 1.74 37.96 5.32
N CYS A 181 2.34 38.88 4.56
CA CYS A 181 2.08 40.31 4.73
C CYS A 181 0.59 40.65 4.54
N ALA A 182 -0.05 40.07 3.52
CA ALA A 182 -1.48 40.26 3.29
C ALA A 182 -2.34 39.76 4.46
N TYR A 183 -2.05 38.57 5.01
CA TYR A 183 -2.76 38.06 6.18
C TYR A 183 -2.58 38.96 7.42
N THR A 184 -1.38 39.45 7.68
CA THR A 184 -1.13 40.37 8.79
C THR A 184 -1.91 41.68 8.63
N VAL A 185 -1.97 42.22 7.40
CA VAL A 185 -2.79 43.42 7.09
C VAL A 185 -4.27 43.16 7.33
N ILE A 186 -4.80 42.03 6.85
CA ILE A 186 -6.20 41.65 7.05
C ILE A 186 -6.53 41.58 8.55
N VAL A 187 -5.70 40.90 9.34
CA VAL A 187 -5.88 40.84 10.81
C VAL A 187 -5.88 42.23 11.42
N GLY A 188 -4.92 43.08 11.03
CA GLY A 188 -4.80 44.46 11.50
C GLY A 188 -6.00 45.34 11.17
N ASP A 189 -6.69 45.09 10.05
CA ASP A 189 -7.84 45.90 9.62
C ASP A 189 -9.16 45.36 10.20
N THR A 190 -9.29 44.02 10.35
CA THR A 190 -10.55 43.40 10.78
C THR A 190 -10.66 43.19 12.29
N LEU A 191 -9.60 42.73 12.94
CA LEU A 191 -9.66 42.31 14.35
C LEU A 191 -9.97 43.47 15.30
N PRO A 192 -9.43 44.70 15.12
CA PRO A 192 -9.84 45.84 15.94
C PRO A 192 -11.34 46.12 15.87
N THR A 193 -11.90 46.06 14.67
CA THR A 193 -13.32 46.35 14.42
C THR A 193 -14.22 45.33 15.11
N VAL A 194 -13.84 44.05 15.05
CA VAL A 194 -14.57 42.96 15.72
C VAL A 194 -14.49 43.09 17.24
N LEU A 195 -13.30 43.36 17.80
CA LEU A 195 -13.12 43.52 19.25
C LEU A 195 -13.89 44.73 19.81
N LYS A 196 -13.93 45.85 19.07
CA LYS A 196 -14.73 47.03 19.42
C LYS A 196 -16.23 46.73 19.44
N ALA A 197 -16.70 45.89 18.51
CA ALA A 197 -18.10 45.49 18.45
C ALA A 197 -18.49 44.51 19.56
N LEU A 198 -17.58 43.60 19.95
CA LEU A 198 -17.81 42.61 21.02
C LEU A 198 -17.73 43.20 22.42
N VAL A 199 -16.79 44.11 22.65
CA VAL A 199 -16.54 44.73 23.95
C VAL A 199 -16.44 46.25 23.78
N PRO A 200 -17.59 46.96 23.77
CA PRO A 200 -17.60 48.41 23.55
C PRO A 200 -16.81 49.22 24.59
N SER A 201 -16.62 48.67 25.80
CA SER A 201 -15.90 49.30 26.90
C SER A 201 -14.40 49.45 26.68
N ILE A 202 -13.81 48.74 25.72
CA ILE A 202 -12.38 48.86 25.38
C ILE A 202 -12.16 49.63 24.07
N ALA A 203 -13.20 50.23 23.48
CA ALA A 203 -13.13 50.70 22.10
C ALA A 203 -12.06 51.78 21.81
N ASP A 204 -11.71 52.57 22.82
CA ASP A 204 -10.70 53.64 22.75
C ASP A 204 -9.32 53.23 23.26
N ALA A 205 -9.12 51.95 23.61
CA ALA A 205 -7.84 51.48 24.10
C ALA A 205 -6.75 51.62 23.00
N PRO A 206 -5.58 52.22 23.29
CA PRO A 206 -4.50 52.37 22.31
C PRO A 206 -3.95 51.01 21.81
N LEU A 207 -4.10 49.96 22.63
CA LEU A 207 -3.78 48.57 22.31
C LEU A 207 -4.67 47.98 21.19
N LEU A 208 -5.82 48.60 20.89
CA LEU A 208 -6.70 48.25 19.76
C LEU A 208 -6.37 48.98 18.46
N SER A 209 -5.28 49.75 18.42
CA SER A 209 -4.78 50.28 17.15
C SER A 209 -4.28 49.16 16.24
N ARG A 210 -4.36 49.42 14.94
CA ARG A 210 -3.98 48.49 13.87
C ARG A 210 -2.57 47.96 14.07
N GLU A 211 -1.62 48.83 14.38
CA GLU A 211 -0.21 48.53 14.55
C GLU A 211 0.02 47.58 15.73
N TRP A 212 -0.59 47.89 16.88
CA TRP A 212 -0.45 47.07 18.08
C TRP A 212 -1.09 45.69 17.92
N ILE A 213 -2.25 45.59 17.26
CA ILE A 213 -2.91 44.30 16.99
C ILE A 213 -2.09 43.42 16.04
N MET A 214 -1.50 44.01 14.98
CA MET A 214 -0.60 43.27 14.09
C MET A 214 0.60 42.70 14.84
N VAL A 215 1.26 43.53 15.68
CA VAL A 215 2.43 43.08 16.47
C VAL A 215 2.03 42.00 17.47
N LEU A 216 0.96 42.22 18.25
CA LEU A 216 0.51 41.28 19.27
C LEU A 216 0.13 39.92 18.67
N THR A 217 -0.67 39.93 17.60
CA THR A 217 -1.09 38.69 16.93
C THR A 217 0.08 37.96 16.26
N THR A 218 1.06 38.71 15.74
CA THR A 218 2.25 38.09 15.14
C THR A 218 3.12 37.43 16.21
N VAL A 219 3.41 38.12 17.31
CA VAL A 219 4.32 37.64 18.37
C VAL A 219 3.70 36.52 19.20
N PHE A 220 2.43 36.63 19.57
CA PHE A 220 1.80 35.71 20.53
C PHE A 220 0.98 34.59 19.90
N ILE A 221 0.62 34.69 18.62
CA ILE A 221 -0.20 33.68 17.93
C ILE A 221 0.56 33.11 16.73
N SER A 222 0.92 33.96 15.76
CA SER A 222 1.48 33.49 14.49
C SER A 222 2.87 32.88 14.64
N PHE A 223 3.75 33.51 15.43
CA PHE A 223 5.12 33.05 15.64
C PHE A 223 5.18 31.70 16.39
N PRO A 224 4.51 31.50 17.54
CA PRO A 224 4.47 30.21 18.22
C PRO A 224 3.90 29.08 17.35
N LEU A 225 2.83 29.37 16.59
CA LEU A 225 2.26 28.38 15.65
C LEU A 225 3.23 28.06 14.51
N SER A 226 4.02 29.02 14.05
CA SER A 226 5.04 28.81 13.01
C SER A 226 6.26 28.02 13.52
N MET A 227 6.45 27.89 14.84
CA MET A 227 7.51 27.06 15.42
C MET A 227 7.17 25.56 15.45
N GLN A 228 5.95 25.18 15.05
CA GLN A 228 5.58 23.79 14.89
C GLN A 228 6.30 23.19 13.68
N ARG A 229 7.10 22.15 13.92
CA ARG A 229 7.93 21.50 12.89
C ARG A 229 7.14 20.57 11.97
N ASP A 230 5.90 20.22 12.34
CA ASP A 230 5.07 19.26 11.61
C ASP A 230 3.74 19.90 11.17
N MET A 231 3.49 19.85 9.86
CA MET A 231 2.27 20.36 9.23
C MET A 231 1.06 19.43 9.45
N ALA A 232 1.26 18.18 9.84
CA ALA A 232 0.19 17.20 9.99
C ALA A 232 -0.76 17.51 11.16
N ALA A 233 -0.24 18.12 12.24
CA ALA A 233 -1.04 18.62 13.35
C ALA A 233 -2.10 19.66 12.91
N LEU A 234 -1.88 20.36 11.78
CA LEU A 234 -2.81 21.35 11.21
C LEU A 234 -3.89 20.73 10.31
N ALA A 235 -3.83 19.44 9.96
CA ALA A 235 -4.87 18.80 9.16
C ALA A 235 -6.20 18.70 9.94
N LYS A 236 -6.14 18.48 11.27
CA LYS A 236 -7.32 18.45 12.16
C LYS A 236 -7.97 19.84 12.31
N THR A 237 -7.20 20.92 12.16
CA THR A 237 -7.71 22.31 12.19
C THR A 237 -8.18 22.81 10.83
N SER A 238 -7.77 22.17 9.73
CA SER A 238 -8.17 22.53 8.36
C SER A 238 -9.66 22.34 8.04
N ALA A 239 -10.35 21.43 8.75
CA ALA A 239 -11.81 21.31 8.64
C ALA A 239 -12.54 22.52 9.27
N VAL A 240 -11.99 23.09 10.35
CA VAL A 240 -12.55 24.25 11.05
C VAL A 240 -12.44 25.50 10.18
N SER A 241 -11.31 25.71 9.49
CA SER A 241 -11.16 26.83 8.55
C SER A 241 -12.16 26.75 7.40
N MET A 242 -12.39 25.54 6.87
CA MET A 242 -13.39 25.33 5.81
C MET A 242 -14.80 25.67 6.27
N ALA A 243 -15.18 25.20 7.47
CA ALA A 243 -16.48 25.52 8.06
C ALA A 243 -16.64 27.04 8.28
N ALA A 244 -15.58 27.73 8.74
CA ALA A 244 -15.59 29.18 8.92
C ALA A 244 -15.74 29.94 7.60
N ILE A 245 -15.09 29.49 6.51
CA ILE A 245 -15.25 30.09 5.18
C ILE A 245 -16.69 29.93 4.67
N VAL A 246 -17.25 28.72 4.78
CA VAL A 246 -18.66 28.46 4.40
C VAL A 246 -19.62 29.34 5.19
N LEU A 247 -19.37 29.49 6.50
CA LEU A 247 -20.14 30.38 7.37
C LEU A 247 -20.04 31.84 6.89
N ILE A 248 -18.84 32.36 6.62
CA ILE A 248 -18.64 33.74 6.14
C ILE A 248 -19.37 33.97 4.83
N VAL A 249 -19.23 33.06 3.85
CA VAL A 249 -19.93 33.17 2.56
C VAL A 249 -21.45 33.16 2.76
N SER A 250 -21.96 32.27 3.62
CA SER A 250 -23.38 32.20 3.94
C SER A 250 -23.89 33.49 4.60
N LEU A 251 -23.13 34.05 5.54
CA LEU A 251 -23.46 35.31 6.19
C LEU A 251 -23.45 36.49 5.20
N ILE A 252 -22.51 36.51 4.26
CA ILE A 252 -22.47 37.53 3.19
C ILE A 252 -23.71 37.42 2.31
N ILE A 253 -24.10 36.21 1.91
CA ILE A 253 -25.32 35.99 1.11
C ILE A 253 -26.55 36.46 1.88
N LEU A 254 -26.72 36.03 3.14
CA LEU A 254 -27.85 36.42 3.98
C LEU A 254 -27.92 37.94 4.20
N ARG A 255 -26.77 38.59 4.41
CA ARG A 255 -26.70 40.06 4.54
C ARG A 255 -27.02 40.76 3.22
N CYS A 256 -26.58 40.23 2.08
CA CYS A 256 -26.93 40.76 0.75
C CYS A 256 -28.44 40.75 0.49
N LEU A 257 -29.17 39.74 0.99
CA LEU A 257 -30.63 39.69 0.86
C LEU A 257 -31.38 40.75 1.67
N HIS A 258 -30.76 41.30 2.72
CA HIS A 258 -31.36 42.28 3.63
C HIS A 258 -30.74 43.68 3.51
N LEU A 259 -29.82 43.89 2.57
CA LEU A 259 -29.18 45.18 2.33
C LEU A 259 -30.16 46.12 1.59
N PRO A 260 -30.31 47.39 2.02
CA PRO A 260 -31.14 48.36 1.30
C PRO A 260 -30.59 48.59 -0.10
N GLU A 261 -31.49 48.83 -1.07
CA GLU A 261 -31.14 48.97 -2.49
C GLU A 261 -30.06 50.02 -2.77
N SER A 262 -29.97 51.06 -1.93
CA SER A 262 -28.95 52.10 -2.01
C SER A 262 -27.51 51.60 -1.85
N LEU A 263 -27.29 50.41 -1.29
CA LEU A 263 -25.98 49.80 -1.06
C LEU A 263 -25.64 48.67 -2.05
N LEU A 264 -26.57 48.28 -2.93
CA LEU A 264 -26.42 47.12 -3.84
C LEU A 264 -25.65 47.42 -5.14
N GLY A 265 -25.04 48.61 -5.26
CA GLY A 265 -24.33 49.05 -6.46
C GLY A 265 -25.24 49.26 -7.68
N ASP A 266 -24.66 49.66 -8.81
CA ASP A 266 -25.40 49.85 -10.07
C ASP A 266 -25.94 48.50 -10.60
N PRO A 267 -27.27 48.32 -10.74
CA PRO A 267 -27.86 47.11 -11.31
C PRO A 267 -27.37 46.78 -12.72
N ASN A 268 -27.02 47.79 -13.53
CA ASN A 268 -26.57 47.59 -14.91
C ASN A 268 -25.13 47.05 -14.98
N ALA A 269 -24.34 47.25 -13.92
CA ALA A 269 -22.97 46.74 -13.83
C ALA A 269 -22.88 45.28 -13.36
N ARG A 270 -24.02 44.63 -13.04
CA ARG A 270 -24.07 43.26 -12.48
C ARG A 270 -23.64 42.19 -13.48
N PHE A 271 -24.09 42.28 -14.73
CA PHE A 271 -23.87 41.26 -15.77
C PHE A 271 -23.09 41.83 -16.96
N THR A 272 -21.90 42.34 -16.69
CA THR A 272 -21.01 42.87 -17.72
C THR A 272 -20.22 41.76 -18.42
N TRP A 273 -20.00 41.92 -19.73
CA TRP A 273 -19.18 40.97 -20.50
C TRP A 273 -17.69 41.21 -20.28
N ILE A 274 -17.25 42.46 -20.40
CA ILE A 274 -15.85 42.88 -20.24
C ILE A 274 -15.84 44.12 -19.34
N GLY A 275 -14.98 44.10 -18.33
CA GLY A 275 -14.76 45.21 -17.40
C GLY A 275 -13.56 46.08 -17.77
N ASP A 276 -13.21 47.00 -16.88
CA ASP A 276 -12.24 48.08 -17.16
C ASP A 276 -10.79 47.61 -17.33
N SER A 277 -10.42 46.45 -16.78
CA SER A 277 -9.03 45.98 -16.74
C SER A 277 -8.93 44.46 -16.58
N PRO A 278 -9.32 43.67 -17.60
CA PRO A 278 -9.30 42.21 -17.52
C PRO A 278 -7.91 41.62 -17.27
N ILE A 279 -6.85 42.29 -17.74
CA ILE A 279 -5.46 41.87 -17.50
C ILE A 279 -5.12 41.89 -15.99
N LYS A 280 -5.61 42.89 -15.25
CA LYS A 280 -5.42 42.96 -13.79
C LYS A 280 -6.14 41.81 -13.09
N ALA A 281 -7.32 41.44 -13.59
CA ALA A 281 -8.10 40.34 -13.03
C ALA A 281 -7.39 38.99 -13.18
N ILE A 282 -6.70 38.75 -14.32
CA ILE A 282 -5.90 37.53 -14.51
C ILE A 282 -4.84 37.41 -13.41
N GLY A 283 -4.14 38.49 -13.06
CA GLY A 283 -3.13 38.48 -12.01
C GLY A 283 -3.72 38.15 -10.62
N VAL A 284 -4.87 38.74 -10.29
CA VAL A 284 -5.55 38.50 -9.00
C VAL A 284 -6.10 37.09 -8.90
N ILE A 285 -6.75 36.58 -9.96
CA ILE A 285 -7.28 35.20 -9.99
C ILE A 285 -6.11 34.21 -9.98
N SER A 286 -5.05 34.45 -10.75
CA SER A 286 -3.87 33.58 -10.75
C SER A 286 -3.21 33.51 -9.38
N PHE A 287 -3.09 34.64 -8.67
CA PHE A 287 -2.59 34.70 -7.30
C PHE A 287 -3.45 33.88 -6.32
N ALA A 288 -4.78 33.91 -6.49
CA ALA A 288 -5.67 33.09 -5.68
C ALA A 288 -5.47 31.58 -5.92
N PHE A 289 -5.21 31.15 -7.15
CA PHE A 289 -5.11 29.73 -7.49
C PHE A 289 -3.70 29.12 -7.30
N VAL A 290 -2.75 29.83 -6.68
CA VAL A 290 -1.39 29.30 -6.48
C VAL A 290 -1.38 28.20 -5.41
N CYS A 291 -1.18 26.95 -5.81
CA CYS A 291 -1.08 25.81 -4.89
C CYS A 291 0.07 24.83 -5.18
N HIS A 292 0.83 25.04 -6.27
CA HIS A 292 1.86 24.11 -6.76
C HIS A 292 2.98 23.84 -5.76
N HIS A 293 3.32 24.81 -4.91
CA HIS A 293 4.39 24.68 -3.91
C HIS A 293 4.04 23.68 -2.80
N ASN A 294 2.76 23.54 -2.44
CA ASN A 294 2.29 22.58 -1.44
C ASN A 294 1.94 21.21 -2.04
N THR A 295 1.93 21.09 -3.36
CA THR A 295 1.46 19.89 -4.06
C THR A 295 2.23 18.63 -3.67
N PHE A 296 3.56 18.69 -3.61
CA PHE A 296 4.37 17.53 -3.22
C PHE A 296 4.16 17.11 -1.76
N ILE A 297 3.96 18.09 -0.88
CA ILE A 297 3.72 17.86 0.55
C ILE A 297 2.35 17.19 0.72
N ILE A 298 1.30 17.73 0.10
CA ILE A 298 -0.06 17.17 0.21
C ILE A 298 -0.18 15.83 -0.52
N TYR A 299 0.48 15.67 -1.67
CA TYR A 299 0.51 14.38 -2.36
C TYR A 299 1.29 13.33 -1.56
N GLY A 300 2.41 13.71 -0.95
CA GLY A 300 3.24 12.83 -0.11
C GLY A 300 2.54 12.45 1.20
N SER A 301 1.66 13.31 1.72
CA SER A 301 0.88 13.00 2.93
C SER A 301 -0.29 12.06 2.67
N LEU A 302 -0.71 11.79 1.43
CA LEU A 302 -1.84 10.89 1.16
C LEU A 302 -1.57 9.46 1.68
N ASP A 303 -2.55 8.87 2.38
CA ASP A 303 -2.54 7.46 2.82
C ASP A 303 -2.33 6.49 1.65
N LEU A 304 -2.98 6.79 0.54
CA LEU A 304 -3.02 5.98 -0.69
C LEU A 304 -3.06 6.88 -1.93
N PRO A 305 -1.92 7.42 -2.38
CA PRO A 305 -1.85 8.25 -3.56
C PRO A 305 -2.25 7.48 -4.82
N THR A 306 -3.14 8.03 -5.65
CA THR A 306 -3.75 7.34 -6.79
C THR A 306 -2.74 6.86 -7.83
N LEU A 307 -1.68 7.63 -8.10
CA LEU A 307 -0.62 7.23 -9.06
C LEU A 307 0.32 6.15 -8.51
N ASP A 308 0.32 5.95 -7.19
CA ASP A 308 1.07 4.88 -6.53
C ASP A 308 0.25 3.59 -6.40
N ARG A 309 -1.05 3.62 -6.73
CA ARG A 309 -1.91 2.43 -6.76
C ARG A 309 -1.47 1.43 -7.84
N GLY A 310 -0.87 1.90 -8.92
CA GLY A 310 -0.35 1.07 -10.02
C GLY A 310 1.12 0.65 -9.88
N HIS A 311 1.88 1.24 -8.94
CA HIS A 311 3.34 1.04 -8.82
C HIS A 311 3.76 0.17 -7.63
N LEU A 312 2.82 -0.39 -6.88
CA LEU A 312 3.08 -1.40 -5.85
C LEU A 312 2.40 -2.72 -6.25
N PRO A 313 3.00 -3.52 -7.15
CA PRO A 313 2.42 -4.78 -7.60
C PRO A 313 2.30 -5.87 -6.50
N HIS A 314 2.70 -5.58 -5.25
CA HIS A 314 2.79 -6.54 -4.15
C HIS A 314 2.15 -6.00 -2.88
N ARG A 315 0.83 -6.11 -2.80
CA ARG A 315 0.11 -5.96 -1.54
C ARG A 315 -0.84 -7.14 -1.40
N VAL A 316 -0.93 -7.67 -0.19
CA VAL A 316 -2.05 -8.53 0.21
C VAL A 316 -3.32 -7.70 0.04
N VAL A 317 -4.24 -8.18 -0.80
CA VAL A 317 -5.52 -7.53 -1.10
C VAL A 317 -6.64 -8.53 -0.90
N THR A 318 -7.83 -8.04 -0.62
CA THR A 318 -9.03 -8.88 -0.55
C THR A 318 -9.48 -9.31 -1.95
N GLU A 319 -10.21 -10.41 -2.02
CA GLU A 319 -10.84 -10.91 -3.24
C GLU A 319 -11.78 -9.87 -3.85
N GLU A 320 -12.53 -9.12 -3.03
CA GLU A 320 -13.40 -8.04 -3.53
C GLU A 320 -12.60 -6.93 -4.21
N THR A 321 -11.47 -6.55 -3.61
CA THR A 321 -10.61 -5.49 -4.17
C THR A 321 -10.00 -5.96 -5.48
N LYS A 322 -9.53 -7.20 -5.54
CA LYS A 322 -8.94 -7.73 -6.77
C LYS A 322 -9.98 -7.92 -7.87
N ALA A 323 -11.16 -8.43 -7.53
CA ALA A 323 -12.27 -8.57 -8.48
C ALA A 323 -12.68 -7.21 -9.07
N ALA A 324 -12.80 -6.17 -8.24
CA ALA A 324 -13.10 -4.81 -8.70
C ALA A 324 -12.02 -4.24 -9.63
N GLU A 325 -10.73 -4.48 -9.32
CA GLU A 325 -9.60 -4.09 -10.18
C GLU A 325 -9.67 -4.78 -11.55
N LEU A 326 -9.89 -6.10 -11.55
CA LEU A 326 -10.02 -6.89 -12.78
C LEU A 326 -11.22 -6.44 -13.60
N ALA A 327 -12.36 -6.20 -12.95
CA ALA A 327 -13.58 -5.75 -13.62
C ALA A 327 -13.40 -4.39 -14.30
N ALA A 328 -12.75 -3.45 -13.61
CA ALA A 328 -12.42 -2.14 -14.18
C ALA A 328 -11.42 -2.24 -15.35
N LYS A 329 -10.44 -3.14 -15.25
CA LYS A 329 -9.39 -3.31 -16.27
C LYS A 329 -9.93 -3.95 -17.56
N PHE A 330 -10.79 -4.94 -17.45
CA PHE A 330 -11.29 -5.71 -18.59
C PHE A 330 -12.67 -5.27 -19.08
N GLY A 331 -13.37 -4.39 -18.35
CA GLY A 331 -14.70 -3.92 -18.72
C GLY A 331 -15.79 -5.00 -18.61
N VAL A 332 -15.52 -6.08 -17.88
CA VAL A 332 -16.45 -7.20 -17.65
C VAL A 332 -16.67 -7.39 -16.15
N PRO A 333 -17.89 -7.75 -15.69
CA PRO A 333 -18.12 -7.97 -14.28
C PRO A 333 -17.32 -9.18 -13.77
N VAL A 334 -16.55 -8.98 -12.70
CA VAL A 334 -15.83 -10.05 -11.99
C VAL A 334 -16.27 -10.02 -10.54
N ARG A 335 -16.70 -11.16 -10.00
CA ARG A 335 -17.12 -11.30 -8.60
C ARG A 335 -15.97 -11.73 -7.70
N ALA A 336 -16.06 -11.36 -6.43
CA ALA A 336 -15.08 -11.71 -5.42
C ALA A 336 -14.90 -13.24 -5.30
N ASP A 337 -15.98 -14.00 -5.34
CA ASP A 337 -15.93 -15.47 -5.20
C ASP A 337 -15.51 -16.22 -6.48
N GLN A 338 -15.35 -15.51 -7.60
CA GLN A 338 -14.66 -16.01 -8.79
C GLN A 338 -13.13 -15.80 -8.70
N THR A 339 -12.66 -15.03 -7.72
CA THR A 339 -11.25 -14.71 -7.54
C THR A 339 -10.63 -15.58 -6.44
N VAL A 340 -9.58 -16.33 -6.78
CA VAL A 340 -8.79 -17.11 -5.81
C VAL A 340 -7.36 -16.58 -5.82
N LEU A 341 -6.96 -15.95 -4.71
CA LEU A 341 -5.61 -15.45 -4.46
C LEU A 341 -4.78 -16.51 -3.73
N SER A 342 -3.46 -16.30 -3.66
CA SER A 342 -2.51 -17.20 -2.99
C SER A 342 -2.91 -17.52 -1.55
N HIS A 343 -3.40 -16.53 -0.81
CA HIS A 343 -3.81 -16.64 0.59
C HIS A 343 -5.28 -17.01 0.79
N THR A 344 -6.12 -17.01 -0.26
CA THR A 344 -7.57 -17.31 -0.14
C THR A 344 -7.86 -18.68 0.51
N PRO A 345 -7.15 -19.77 0.17
CA PRO A 345 -7.38 -21.07 0.82
C PRO A 345 -7.10 -21.06 2.33
N MET A 346 -6.26 -20.13 2.82
CA MET A 346 -5.97 -20.00 4.25
C MET A 346 -7.19 -19.54 5.07
N GLN A 347 -8.27 -19.09 4.43
CA GLN A 347 -9.52 -18.81 5.13
C GLN A 347 -10.05 -20.03 5.90
N ASP A 348 -9.81 -21.26 5.41
CA ASP A 348 -10.22 -22.47 6.13
C ASP A 348 -9.47 -22.66 7.46
N LEU A 349 -8.25 -22.10 7.59
CA LEU A 349 -7.46 -22.14 8.83
C LEU A 349 -8.10 -21.31 9.94
N ALA A 350 -8.95 -20.34 9.61
CA ALA A 350 -9.68 -19.57 10.62
C ALA A 350 -10.57 -20.49 11.49
N LYS A 351 -11.04 -21.64 10.97
CA LYS A 351 -11.81 -22.61 11.77
C LYS A 351 -11.00 -23.16 12.95
N GLN A 352 -9.69 -23.29 12.81
CA GLN A 352 -8.79 -23.83 13.82
C GLN A 352 -8.15 -22.75 14.70
N PHE A 353 -7.86 -21.57 14.13
CA PHE A 353 -7.05 -20.54 14.77
C PHE A 353 -7.79 -19.22 15.06
N ARG A 354 -9.13 -19.15 14.85
CA ARG A 354 -9.94 -17.92 15.02
C ARG A 354 -9.56 -17.11 16.27
N GLU A 355 -9.54 -17.73 17.45
CA GLU A 355 -9.30 -17.07 18.74
C GLU A 355 -7.88 -17.29 19.30
N LYS A 356 -6.97 -17.81 18.47
CA LYS A 356 -5.57 -18.06 18.83
C LYS A 356 -4.67 -17.01 18.19
N TRP A 357 -3.55 -16.69 18.85
CA TRP A 357 -2.59 -15.74 18.28
C TRP A 357 -1.90 -16.33 17.06
N VAL A 358 -1.89 -15.60 15.96
CA VAL A 358 -1.18 -15.96 14.73
C VAL A 358 -0.20 -14.87 14.33
N LEU A 359 0.98 -15.29 13.87
CA LEU A 359 1.96 -14.39 13.27
C LEU A 359 1.67 -14.26 11.78
N ALA A 360 1.35 -13.06 11.31
CA ALA A 360 1.08 -12.76 9.91
C ALA A 360 2.29 -12.11 9.23
N VAL A 361 3.01 -12.89 8.42
CA VAL A 361 4.24 -12.49 7.71
C VAL A 361 3.89 -12.00 6.30
N GLY A 362 4.58 -10.96 5.82
CA GLY A 362 4.26 -10.31 4.54
C GLY A 362 2.92 -9.55 4.55
N ALA A 363 2.38 -9.29 5.74
CA ALA A 363 1.13 -8.55 5.96
C ALA A 363 1.36 -7.03 6.12
N GLU A 364 2.50 -6.50 5.66
CA GLU A 364 2.94 -5.12 5.91
C GLU A 364 1.92 -4.06 5.42
N GLY A 365 1.54 -3.17 6.34
CA GLY A 365 0.49 -2.16 6.18
C GLY A 365 -0.91 -2.67 6.56
N MET A 366 -1.89 -1.76 6.66
CA MET A 366 -3.24 -2.09 7.18
C MET A 366 -4.00 -3.17 6.39
N ASN A 367 -3.56 -3.59 5.21
CA ASN A 367 -4.33 -4.50 4.36
C ASN A 367 -4.16 -5.98 4.72
N GLY A 368 -2.97 -6.42 5.14
CA GLY A 368 -2.71 -7.84 5.41
C GLY A 368 -3.49 -8.37 6.62
N LYS A 369 -3.49 -7.62 7.73
CA LYS A 369 -4.33 -7.93 8.89
C LYS A 369 -5.82 -7.94 8.56
N ARG A 370 -6.30 -6.92 7.83
CA ARG A 370 -7.70 -6.82 7.40
C ARG A 370 -8.18 -8.01 6.57
N VAL A 371 -7.29 -8.60 5.76
CA VAL A 371 -7.61 -9.84 5.01
C VAL A 371 -7.86 -10.99 5.99
N LEU A 372 -6.96 -11.19 6.96
CA LEU A 372 -7.13 -12.24 7.98
C LEU A 372 -8.36 -11.98 8.88
N GLU A 373 -8.61 -10.74 9.28
CA GLU A 373 -9.81 -10.36 10.04
C GLU A 373 -11.09 -10.73 9.28
N ARG A 374 -11.14 -10.47 7.97
CA ARG A 374 -12.27 -10.88 7.11
C ARG A 374 -12.40 -12.39 6.98
N TYR A 375 -11.28 -13.11 6.96
CA TYR A 375 -11.30 -14.57 6.99
C TYR A 375 -11.78 -15.12 8.35
N GLY A 376 -11.77 -14.30 9.39
CA GLY A 376 -12.33 -14.59 10.70
C GLY A 376 -11.30 -14.81 11.80
N PHE A 377 -10.05 -14.42 11.60
CA PHE A 377 -9.03 -14.40 12.65
C PHE A 377 -9.21 -13.16 13.54
N THR A 378 -9.10 -13.32 14.86
CA THR A 378 -9.32 -12.20 15.80
C THR A 378 -8.05 -11.75 16.53
N LYS A 379 -6.99 -12.56 16.52
CA LYS A 379 -5.73 -12.32 17.26
C LYS A 379 -4.53 -12.40 16.33
N ILE A 380 -4.16 -11.27 15.72
CA ILE A 380 -3.16 -11.20 14.66
C ILE A 380 -2.04 -10.25 15.05
N VAL A 381 -0.79 -10.72 14.97
CA VAL A 381 0.42 -9.92 15.17
C VAL A 381 1.30 -10.01 13.93
N THR A 382 2.03 -8.95 13.61
CA THR A 382 2.96 -8.89 12.48
C THR A 382 4.40 -8.79 12.96
N PRO A 383 5.39 -9.23 12.16
CA PRO A 383 6.82 -9.04 12.48
C PRO A 383 7.19 -7.58 12.79
N ALA A 384 6.61 -6.63 12.05
CA ALA A 384 6.81 -5.20 12.29
C ALA A 384 6.37 -4.75 13.69
N GLU A 385 5.28 -5.30 14.25
CA GLU A 385 4.84 -4.96 15.60
C GLU A 385 5.74 -5.57 16.68
N ILE A 386 6.24 -6.78 16.45
CA ILE A 386 7.20 -7.45 17.34
C ILE A 386 8.53 -6.67 17.35
N HIS A 387 9.01 -6.27 16.18
CA HIS A 387 10.23 -5.46 16.06
C HIS A 387 10.04 -4.07 16.68
N ALA A 388 8.88 -3.43 16.49
CA ALA A 388 8.57 -2.16 17.14
C ALA A 388 8.51 -2.27 18.67
N TRP A 389 8.00 -3.38 19.19
CA TRP A 389 8.00 -3.69 20.62
C TRP A 389 9.41 -3.85 21.18
N ASN A 390 10.27 -4.61 20.49
CA ASN A 390 11.67 -4.76 20.88
C ASN A 390 12.62 -4.82 19.67
N PRO A 391 13.22 -3.68 19.28
CA PRO A 391 14.10 -3.61 18.11
C PRO A 391 15.37 -4.45 18.25
N THR A 392 15.75 -4.88 19.46
CA THR A 392 16.95 -5.70 19.67
C THR A 392 16.80 -7.13 19.16
N ILE A 393 15.56 -7.58 18.89
CA ILE A 393 15.29 -8.89 18.27
C ILE A 393 16.03 -9.02 16.94
N TYR A 394 16.07 -7.95 16.14
CA TYR A 394 16.89 -7.91 14.94
C TYR A 394 17.51 -6.52 14.76
N PRO A 395 18.79 -6.33 15.13
CA PRO A 395 19.43 -5.01 15.20
C PRO A 395 19.70 -4.38 13.83
N PHE A 396 19.60 -5.16 12.75
CA PHE A 396 19.75 -4.68 11.37
C PHE A 396 18.39 -4.35 10.73
N GLY A 397 17.30 -4.56 11.47
CA GLY A 397 15.98 -4.12 11.05
C GLY A 397 15.89 -2.60 11.09
N PRO A 398 14.89 -2.00 10.43
CA PRO A 398 14.72 -0.56 10.37
C PRO A 398 14.63 0.03 11.79
N THR A 399 15.57 0.92 12.14
CA THR A 399 15.64 1.56 13.46
C THR A 399 14.47 2.53 13.66
N LYS A 400 13.47 2.12 14.46
CA LYS A 400 12.31 2.88 14.99
C LYS A 400 11.54 3.79 14.02
N GLN A 401 10.32 3.36 13.70
CA GLN A 401 9.19 4.26 13.45
C GLN A 401 8.91 5.09 14.72
N THR A 402 9.10 6.40 14.67
CA THR A 402 8.59 7.32 15.70
C THR A 402 7.11 7.56 15.50
N GLY A 403 6.31 6.49 15.60
CA GLY A 403 4.89 6.57 15.88
C GLY A 403 4.67 6.18 17.34
N THR A 404 3.64 6.72 18.00
CA THR A 404 3.14 6.10 19.22
C THR A 404 2.94 4.62 18.94
N ALA A 405 3.67 3.77 19.68
CA ALA A 405 3.38 2.35 19.73
C ALA A 405 1.86 2.20 19.84
N PRO A 406 1.18 1.39 18.99
CA PRO A 406 -0.27 1.24 19.05
C PRO A 406 -0.70 1.17 20.52
N THR A 407 -1.63 2.02 20.95
CA THR A 407 -1.98 2.13 22.38
C THR A 407 -2.55 0.84 22.98
N ASP A 408 -2.81 -0.16 22.13
CA ASP A 408 -3.24 -1.51 22.45
C ASP A 408 -2.28 -2.59 21.90
N ILE A 409 -0.95 -2.41 22.00
CA ILE A 409 -0.02 -3.54 21.76
C ILE A 409 -0.28 -4.58 22.87
N PRO A 410 -0.75 -5.80 22.54
CA PRO A 410 -0.88 -6.87 23.53
C PRO A 410 0.47 -7.13 24.20
N ASP A 411 0.48 -7.63 25.42
CA ASP A 411 1.73 -7.98 26.12
C ASP A 411 2.50 -9.06 25.32
N MET A 412 3.38 -8.62 24.42
CA MET A 412 4.08 -9.44 23.43
C MET A 412 4.98 -10.48 24.10
N ALA A 413 5.38 -10.24 25.35
CA ALA A 413 6.18 -11.18 26.12
C ALA A 413 5.40 -12.46 26.50
N ASN A 414 4.07 -12.41 26.48
CA ASN A 414 3.18 -13.47 26.93
C ASN A 414 2.28 -14.04 25.82
N ILE A 415 2.64 -13.84 24.56
CA ILE A 415 1.88 -14.35 23.42
C ILE A 415 2.29 -15.78 23.07
N ASP A 416 1.35 -16.71 23.21
CA ASP A 416 1.46 -18.06 22.67
C ASP A 416 0.98 -18.11 21.21
N PHE A 417 1.93 -18.13 20.27
CA PHE A 417 1.65 -18.22 18.84
C PHE A 417 1.25 -19.64 18.44
N ALA A 418 0.03 -19.79 17.92
CA ALA A 418 -0.49 -21.08 17.47
C ALA A 418 -0.14 -21.42 16.00
N ALA A 419 0.19 -20.42 15.18
CA ALA A 419 0.57 -20.61 13.78
C ALA A 419 1.31 -19.40 13.21
N ILE A 420 2.13 -19.64 12.19
CA ILE A 420 2.72 -18.61 11.31
C ILE A 420 2.03 -18.68 9.94
N LEU A 421 1.49 -17.55 9.49
CA LEU A 421 0.81 -17.39 8.19
C LEU A 421 1.60 -16.43 7.31
N VAL A 422 2.25 -16.95 6.26
CA VAL A 422 3.04 -16.15 5.31
C VAL A 422 2.17 -15.79 4.11
N LEU A 423 1.56 -14.59 4.15
CA LEU A 423 0.55 -14.15 3.18
C LEU A 423 1.14 -13.61 1.87
N HIS A 424 2.34 -13.07 1.94
CA HIS A 424 3.05 -12.51 0.80
C HIS A 424 4.56 -12.46 1.10
N ASP A 425 5.38 -12.14 0.10
CA ASP A 425 6.76 -11.68 0.32
C ASP A 425 6.81 -10.46 1.22
N SER A 426 7.69 -10.53 2.21
CA SER A 426 8.09 -9.43 3.09
C SER A 426 9.09 -8.50 2.42
N ARG A 427 9.16 -7.24 2.88
CA ARG A 427 10.17 -6.26 2.45
C ARG A 427 11.41 -6.28 3.32
N ASP A 428 11.33 -6.85 4.52
CA ASP A 428 12.46 -7.01 5.43
C ASP A 428 12.64 -8.48 5.81
N TRP A 429 13.34 -9.20 4.94
CA TRP A 429 13.59 -10.63 5.16
C TRP A 429 14.44 -10.89 6.40
N GLY A 430 15.31 -9.96 6.80
CA GLY A 430 16.16 -10.16 7.97
C GLY A 430 15.34 -10.26 9.25
N THR A 431 14.51 -9.25 9.49
CA THR A 431 13.59 -9.20 10.64
C THR A 431 12.60 -10.37 10.61
N ASP A 432 12.00 -10.63 9.45
CA ASP A 432 10.98 -11.67 9.33
C ASP A 432 11.54 -13.08 9.50
N LEU A 433 12.72 -13.38 8.94
CA LEU A 433 13.38 -14.66 9.12
C LEU A 433 13.75 -14.89 10.59
N GLN A 434 14.31 -13.88 11.25
CA GLN A 434 14.67 -13.97 12.68
C GLN A 434 13.44 -14.28 13.53
N ILE A 435 12.38 -13.47 13.40
CA ILE A 435 11.14 -13.64 14.17
C ILE A 435 10.45 -14.98 13.86
N MET A 436 10.40 -15.40 12.59
CA MET A 436 9.84 -16.70 12.23
C MET A 436 10.61 -17.85 12.89
N ILE A 437 11.95 -17.82 12.88
CA ILE A 437 12.77 -18.84 13.54
C ILE A 437 12.50 -18.86 15.04
N ASP A 438 12.41 -17.70 15.69
CA ASP A 438 12.18 -17.61 17.12
C ASP A 438 10.80 -18.18 17.51
N VAL A 439 9.75 -17.85 16.74
CA VAL A 439 8.39 -18.39 16.95
C VAL A 439 8.30 -19.89 16.65
N LEU A 440 9.03 -20.40 15.64
CA LEU A 440 9.02 -21.82 15.34
C LEU A 440 9.62 -22.68 16.47
N ARG A 441 10.60 -22.13 17.21
CA ARG A 441 11.37 -22.81 18.28
C ARG A 441 10.79 -22.59 19.67
N SER A 442 9.71 -21.83 19.80
CA SER A 442 9.15 -21.50 21.10
C SER A 442 8.06 -22.51 21.50
N PRO A 443 8.29 -23.45 22.45
CA PRO A 443 7.22 -24.25 23.01
C PRO A 443 6.16 -23.34 23.64
N HIS A 444 4.92 -23.45 23.17
CA HIS A 444 3.82 -22.57 23.58
C HIS A 444 4.14 -21.07 23.42
N GLY A 445 4.92 -20.68 22.39
CA GLY A 445 5.29 -19.28 22.18
C GLY A 445 6.35 -18.74 23.15
N CYS A 446 6.84 -19.56 24.09
CA CYS A 446 7.88 -19.21 25.07
C CYS A 446 9.20 -19.93 24.78
N LEU A 447 10.34 -19.25 24.93
CA LEU A 447 11.69 -19.81 24.71
C LEU A 447 11.97 -20.97 25.68
N GLY A 448 12.07 -22.22 25.21
CA GLY A 448 12.24 -23.37 26.11
C GLY A 448 12.80 -24.66 25.53
N ASP A 449 12.51 -25.01 24.26
CA ASP A 449 13.16 -26.12 23.57
C ASP A 449 13.52 -25.70 22.14
N ILE A 450 14.78 -25.33 21.98
CA ILE A 450 15.34 -24.73 20.78
C ILE A 450 15.50 -25.69 19.60
N ASN A 451 15.31 -27.00 19.80
CA ASN A 451 15.68 -28.05 18.85
C ASN A 451 14.49 -28.75 18.18
N THR A 452 13.26 -28.36 18.51
CA THR A 452 12.04 -28.94 17.92
C THR A 452 11.13 -27.84 17.39
N GLN A 453 10.39 -28.16 16.32
CA GLN A 453 9.39 -27.26 15.77
C GLN A 453 8.10 -27.39 16.57
N HIS A 454 7.67 -26.31 17.23
CA HIS A 454 6.44 -26.28 18.05
C HIS A 454 5.26 -25.67 17.31
N VAL A 455 5.53 -24.73 16.39
CA VAL A 455 4.50 -23.94 15.71
C VAL A 455 4.40 -24.35 14.23
N PRO A 456 3.20 -24.64 13.71
CA PRO A 456 3.02 -24.89 12.28
C PRO A 456 3.16 -23.59 11.47
N ILE A 457 3.78 -23.69 10.29
CA ILE A 457 3.95 -22.59 9.35
C ILE A 457 3.30 -22.89 8.01
N TYR A 458 2.58 -21.88 7.50
CA TYR A 458 1.81 -21.96 6.26
C TYR A 458 2.28 -20.90 5.27
N PHE A 459 2.70 -21.32 4.08
CA PHE A 459 3.08 -20.43 2.97
C PHE A 459 1.95 -20.33 1.96
N SER A 460 1.67 -19.13 1.46
CA SER A 460 0.58 -18.91 0.49
C SER A 460 1.00 -19.08 -0.96
N ASN A 461 2.28 -18.91 -1.28
CA ASN A 461 2.81 -18.98 -2.63
C ASN A 461 4.15 -19.74 -2.65
N PRO A 462 4.29 -20.83 -3.42
CA PRO A 462 5.53 -21.58 -3.48
C PRO A 462 6.49 -21.08 -4.58
N ASP A 463 6.08 -20.08 -5.38
CA ASP A 463 6.85 -19.59 -6.52
C ASP A 463 8.23 -19.06 -6.11
N PHE A 464 9.29 -19.69 -6.63
CA PHE A 464 10.66 -19.22 -6.42
C PHE A 464 10.96 -17.98 -7.26
N LEU A 465 10.47 -17.96 -8.51
CA LEU A 465 10.60 -16.84 -9.44
C LEU A 465 9.24 -16.40 -9.93
N TRP A 466 9.11 -15.10 -10.19
CA TRP A 466 7.92 -14.52 -10.80
C TRP A 466 8.30 -13.34 -11.72
N ALA A 467 7.42 -13.00 -12.67
CA ALA A 467 7.67 -11.99 -13.68
C ALA A 467 7.01 -10.65 -13.31
N ASN A 468 7.76 -9.56 -13.45
CA ASN A 468 7.28 -8.20 -13.20
C ASN A 468 7.71 -7.25 -14.32
N ALA A 469 7.56 -5.94 -14.12
CA ALA A 469 7.98 -4.94 -15.12
C ALA A 469 9.50 -4.95 -15.41
N PHE A 470 10.31 -5.60 -14.57
CA PHE A 470 11.74 -5.78 -14.81
C PHE A 470 11.97 -6.89 -15.85
N PRO A 471 12.92 -6.73 -16.78
CA PRO A 471 13.12 -7.69 -17.88
C PRO A 471 13.49 -9.13 -17.45
N MET A 472 13.97 -9.32 -16.22
CA MET A 472 14.39 -10.62 -15.69
C MET A 472 13.47 -11.04 -14.53
N PRO A 473 13.13 -12.34 -14.39
CA PRO A 473 12.33 -12.83 -13.26
C PRO A 473 12.93 -12.43 -11.91
N ARG A 474 12.07 -12.08 -10.95
CA ARG A 474 12.44 -11.69 -9.58
C ARG A 474 12.15 -12.83 -8.61
N PHE A 475 12.83 -12.84 -7.48
CA PHE A 475 12.49 -13.76 -6.40
C PHE A 475 11.09 -13.49 -5.86
N GLY A 476 10.35 -14.56 -5.56
CA GLY A 476 9.09 -14.52 -4.84
C GLY A 476 9.18 -15.28 -3.51
N GLN A 477 8.03 -15.57 -2.92
CA GLN A 477 7.93 -16.16 -1.58
C GLN A 477 8.62 -17.52 -1.46
N GLY A 478 8.76 -18.27 -2.56
CA GLY A 478 9.54 -19.51 -2.58
C GLY A 478 11.01 -19.30 -2.21
N ALA A 479 11.59 -18.15 -2.53
CA ALA A 479 12.96 -17.81 -2.14
C ALA A 479 13.05 -17.50 -0.64
N LEU A 480 12.12 -16.72 -0.08
CA LEU A 480 12.02 -16.49 1.38
C LEU A 480 11.86 -17.83 2.13
N LYS A 481 10.97 -18.71 1.66
CA LYS A 481 10.79 -20.07 2.19
C LYS A 481 12.09 -20.87 2.14
N THR A 482 12.82 -20.80 1.03
CA THR A 482 14.10 -21.50 0.86
C THR A 482 15.15 -20.99 1.84
N SER A 483 15.24 -19.67 2.03
CA SER A 483 16.11 -19.06 3.03
C SER A 483 15.76 -19.51 4.45
N LEU A 484 14.46 -19.50 4.82
CA LEU A 484 14.02 -19.97 6.13
C LEU A 484 14.38 -21.44 6.37
N LYS A 485 14.15 -22.30 5.37
CA LYS A 485 14.49 -23.74 5.46
C LYS A 485 15.99 -23.95 5.66
N ALA A 486 16.83 -23.20 4.94
CA ALA A 486 18.28 -23.31 5.04
C ALA A 486 18.76 -22.88 6.44
N ILE A 487 18.26 -21.75 6.94
CA ILE A 487 18.57 -21.27 8.30
C ILE A 487 18.09 -22.26 9.35
N TRP A 488 16.86 -22.78 9.22
CA TRP A 488 16.31 -23.80 10.13
C TRP A 488 17.17 -25.07 10.16
N LYS A 489 17.55 -25.59 8.99
CA LYS A 489 18.39 -26.79 8.86
C LYS A 489 19.73 -26.60 9.54
N GLU A 490 20.35 -25.43 9.37
CA GLU A 490 21.64 -25.10 9.99
C GLU A 490 21.51 -24.98 11.52
N LEU A 491 20.43 -24.38 12.01
CA LEU A 491 20.23 -24.14 13.45
C LEU A 491 19.77 -25.38 14.22
N VAL A 492 18.88 -26.19 13.64
CA VAL A 492 18.16 -27.27 14.32
C VAL A 492 18.63 -28.66 13.87
N GLY A 493 19.30 -28.76 12.71
CA GLY A 493 19.73 -30.03 12.12
C GLY A 493 18.60 -30.85 11.48
N GLN A 494 17.34 -30.42 11.62
CA GLN A 494 16.15 -31.09 11.10
C GLN A 494 15.56 -30.33 9.91
N ASP A 495 14.76 -31.02 9.07
CA ASP A 495 14.03 -30.34 8.01
C ASP A 495 12.81 -29.61 8.58
N LEU A 496 12.58 -28.38 8.14
CA LEU A 496 11.40 -27.60 8.50
C LEU A 496 10.13 -28.29 7.98
N VAL A 497 9.15 -28.50 8.86
CA VAL A 497 7.82 -29.00 8.51
C VAL A 497 6.93 -27.80 8.20
N TYR A 498 6.37 -27.76 6.99
CA TYR A 498 5.54 -26.64 6.55
C TYR A 498 4.43 -27.10 5.61
N GLN A 499 3.35 -26.33 5.55
CA GLN A 499 2.30 -26.50 4.55
C GLN A 499 2.40 -25.35 3.53
N SER A 500 2.40 -25.69 2.24
CA SER A 500 2.29 -24.70 1.17
C SER A 500 0.88 -24.71 0.58
N TYR A 501 0.40 -23.51 0.28
CA TYR A 501 -0.69 -23.21 -0.64
C TYR A 501 -0.11 -22.51 -1.87
N GLY A 502 -0.98 -22.02 -2.74
CA GLY A 502 -0.62 -21.52 -4.06
C GLY A 502 -0.46 -22.68 -5.06
N LYS A 503 -0.30 -22.34 -6.34
CA LYS A 503 -0.05 -23.33 -7.40
C LYS A 503 1.42 -23.75 -7.31
N PRO A 504 1.79 -25.04 -7.45
CA PRO A 504 1.01 -26.18 -7.95
C PRO A 504 0.36 -27.04 -6.85
N GLU A 505 0.16 -26.52 -5.64
CA GLU A 505 -0.27 -27.34 -4.49
C GLU A 505 -1.70 -27.83 -4.62
N TYR A 506 -1.92 -29.11 -4.26
CA TYR A 506 -3.22 -29.78 -4.39
C TYR A 506 -4.33 -29.04 -3.62
N LEU A 507 -4.06 -28.54 -2.41
CA LEU A 507 -5.05 -27.84 -1.58
C LEU A 507 -5.61 -26.59 -2.28
N THR A 508 -4.78 -25.90 -3.05
CA THR A 508 -5.18 -24.70 -3.80
C THR A 508 -6.15 -25.06 -4.93
N TYR A 509 -5.85 -26.12 -5.67
CA TYR A 509 -6.71 -26.61 -6.75
C TYR A 509 -8.01 -27.21 -6.22
N ALA A 510 -7.97 -27.96 -5.12
CA ALA A 510 -9.17 -28.46 -4.46
C ALA A 510 -10.07 -27.30 -3.96
N TYR A 511 -9.47 -26.23 -3.43
CA TYR A 511 -10.22 -25.02 -3.06
C TYR A 511 -10.84 -24.34 -4.28
N ALA A 512 -10.06 -24.15 -5.35
CA ALA A 512 -10.54 -23.57 -6.60
C ALA A 512 -11.68 -24.39 -7.22
N PHE A 513 -11.60 -25.73 -7.17
CA PHE A 513 -12.65 -26.61 -7.63
C PHE A 513 -13.95 -26.42 -6.84
N ARG A 514 -13.89 -26.33 -5.50
CA ARG A 514 -15.09 -26.04 -4.68
C ARG A 514 -15.73 -24.71 -5.05
N ARG A 515 -14.93 -23.68 -5.34
CA ARG A 515 -15.43 -22.36 -5.80
C ARG A 515 -16.07 -22.44 -7.19
N LEU A 516 -15.43 -23.15 -8.11
CA LEU A 516 -15.97 -23.39 -9.45
C LEU A 516 -17.30 -24.16 -9.39
N HIS A 517 -17.38 -25.19 -8.56
CA HIS A 517 -18.61 -25.96 -8.35
C HIS A 517 -19.74 -25.09 -7.77
N GLN A 518 -19.44 -24.25 -6.77
CA GLN A 518 -20.41 -23.28 -6.24
C GLN A 518 -20.91 -22.30 -7.31
N GLU A 519 -20.05 -21.94 -8.27
CA GLU A 519 -20.45 -21.09 -9.39
C GLU A 519 -21.39 -21.81 -10.36
N ILE A 520 -21.09 -23.07 -10.71
CA ILE A 520 -21.96 -23.90 -11.55
C ILE A 520 -23.36 -24.03 -10.93
N LEU A 521 -23.44 -24.25 -9.61
CA LEU A 521 -24.72 -24.36 -8.89
C LEU A 521 -25.57 -23.08 -8.94
N ARG A 522 -25.01 -21.92 -9.32
CA ARG A 522 -25.76 -20.66 -9.49
C ARG A 522 -26.46 -20.53 -10.84
N HIS A 523 -26.17 -21.44 -11.77
CA HIS A 523 -26.71 -21.46 -13.12
C HIS A 523 -27.72 -22.62 -13.24
N PRO A 524 -28.98 -22.47 -12.74
CA PRO A 524 -29.98 -23.53 -12.75
C PRO A 524 -30.41 -23.97 -14.16
N GLU A 525 -30.08 -23.20 -15.19
CA GLU A 525 -30.22 -23.55 -16.60
C GLU A 525 -29.28 -24.66 -17.06
N LEU A 526 -28.20 -24.93 -16.30
CA LEU A 526 -27.26 -26.00 -16.62
C LEU A 526 -27.86 -27.37 -16.30
N PRO A 527 -27.56 -28.42 -17.11
CA PRO A 527 -28.04 -29.77 -16.87
C PRO A 527 -27.82 -30.27 -15.43
N ALA A 528 -28.83 -30.89 -14.82
CA ALA A 528 -28.73 -31.44 -13.45
C ALA A 528 -27.61 -32.48 -13.29
N SER A 529 -27.19 -33.13 -14.38
CA SER A 529 -26.00 -34.01 -14.41
C SER A 529 -24.70 -33.29 -14.05
N LEU A 530 -24.64 -31.96 -14.20
CA LEU A 530 -23.53 -31.10 -13.78
C LEU A 530 -23.67 -30.67 -12.30
N THR A 531 -24.81 -30.90 -11.65
CA THR A 531 -25.03 -30.49 -10.25
C THR A 531 -24.76 -31.61 -9.22
N ASN A 532 -24.53 -32.85 -9.69
CA ASN A 532 -24.18 -33.96 -8.81
C ASN A 532 -22.69 -33.90 -8.42
N ASN A 533 -22.39 -34.21 -7.15
CA ASN A 533 -21.03 -34.25 -6.58
C ASN A 533 -20.11 -35.35 -7.17
N ASP A 534 -20.63 -36.14 -8.11
CA ASP A 534 -19.87 -37.19 -8.78
C ASP A 534 -19.03 -36.53 -9.89
N ASN A 535 -17.75 -36.34 -9.59
CA ASN A 535 -16.71 -35.70 -10.41
C ASN A 535 -16.49 -36.31 -11.82
N GLU A 536 -17.39 -37.11 -12.37
CA GLU A 536 -17.17 -37.90 -13.58
C GLU A 536 -17.46 -37.15 -14.90
N HIS A 537 -17.92 -35.89 -14.86
CA HIS A 537 -18.41 -35.20 -16.07
C HIS A 537 -17.88 -33.78 -16.35
N PHE A 538 -16.84 -33.30 -15.65
CA PHE A 538 -16.29 -31.95 -15.86
C PHE A 538 -14.89 -31.95 -16.49
N GLU A 539 -14.78 -31.40 -17.69
CA GLU A 539 -13.48 -31.02 -18.26
C GLU A 539 -13.13 -29.59 -17.86
N VAL A 540 -12.18 -29.45 -16.93
CA VAL A 540 -11.66 -28.14 -16.52
C VAL A 540 -10.37 -27.85 -17.28
N TYR A 541 -10.28 -26.66 -17.88
CA TYR A 541 -9.10 -26.18 -18.60
C TYR A 541 -8.42 -25.07 -17.79
N ALA A 542 -7.24 -25.36 -17.23
CA ALA A 542 -6.38 -24.35 -16.63
C ALA A 542 -5.55 -23.67 -17.71
N VAL A 543 -5.66 -22.34 -17.80
CA VAL A 543 -4.84 -21.51 -18.70
C VAL A 543 -3.80 -20.78 -17.87
N GLY A 544 -2.52 -20.91 -18.22
CA GLY A 544 -1.43 -20.26 -17.47
C GLY A 544 -0.12 -20.20 -18.24
N ASP A 545 0.84 -19.45 -17.72
CA ASP A 545 2.12 -19.14 -18.39
C ASP A 545 3.32 -19.83 -17.72
N ASN A 546 3.16 -20.42 -16.53
CA ASN A 546 4.25 -21.04 -15.79
C ASN A 546 4.14 -22.58 -15.76
N PRO A 547 5.05 -23.33 -16.43
CA PRO A 547 5.03 -24.79 -16.44
C PRO A 547 5.10 -25.43 -15.04
N HIS A 548 5.88 -24.84 -14.12
CA HIS A 548 6.10 -25.41 -12.78
C HIS A 548 4.97 -25.09 -11.78
N ALA A 549 4.06 -24.17 -12.12
CA ALA A 549 2.95 -23.77 -11.25
C ALA A 549 1.59 -24.12 -11.87
N ASP A 550 1.24 -23.50 -12.99
CA ASP A 550 -0.07 -23.66 -13.63
C ASP A 550 -0.22 -25.04 -14.24
N ILE A 551 0.71 -25.42 -15.10
CA ILE A 551 0.62 -26.66 -15.88
C ILE A 551 0.81 -27.87 -14.98
N LEU A 552 1.83 -27.84 -14.11
CA LEU A 552 2.07 -28.91 -13.14
C LEU A 552 0.87 -29.11 -12.20
N GLY A 553 0.31 -28.00 -11.68
CA GLY A 553 -0.83 -28.06 -10.77
C GLY A 553 -2.08 -28.63 -11.42
N ALA A 554 -2.42 -28.14 -12.62
CA ALA A 554 -3.55 -28.63 -13.40
C ALA A 554 -3.41 -30.13 -13.72
N ASN A 555 -2.25 -30.54 -14.23
CA ASN A 555 -1.99 -31.95 -14.58
C ASN A 555 -2.11 -32.87 -13.35
N ARG A 556 -1.61 -32.45 -12.18
CA ARG A 556 -1.72 -33.22 -10.93
C ARG A 556 -3.16 -33.38 -10.45
N HIS A 557 -4.02 -32.42 -10.76
CA HIS A 557 -5.43 -32.46 -10.41
C HIS A 557 -6.32 -33.12 -11.49
N GLY A 558 -5.72 -33.59 -12.60
CA GLY A 558 -6.43 -34.20 -13.71
C GLY A 558 -7.15 -33.20 -14.61
N TRP A 559 -6.81 -31.91 -14.54
CA TRP A 559 -7.34 -30.88 -15.42
C TRP A 559 -6.56 -30.81 -16.73
N HIS A 560 -7.22 -30.35 -17.79
CA HIS A 560 -6.53 -29.95 -19.01
C HIS A 560 -5.72 -28.69 -18.76
N SER A 561 -4.55 -28.59 -19.37
CA SER A 561 -3.60 -27.50 -19.14
C SER A 561 -3.21 -26.84 -20.47
N LEU A 562 -3.48 -25.55 -20.59
CA LEU A 562 -3.18 -24.74 -21.77
C LEU A 562 -2.08 -23.73 -21.42
N LEU A 563 -0.89 -23.93 -21.98
CA LEU A 563 0.28 -23.09 -21.72
C LEU A 563 0.34 -21.93 -22.72
N VAL A 564 0.31 -20.69 -22.21
CA VAL A 564 0.43 -19.46 -23.04
C VAL A 564 1.88 -18.98 -23.13
N ARG A 565 2.21 -18.21 -24.17
CA ARG A 565 3.56 -17.66 -24.42
C ARG A 565 3.78 -16.24 -23.92
N THR A 566 2.76 -15.64 -23.30
CA THR A 566 2.76 -14.23 -22.91
C THR A 566 3.38 -13.94 -21.53
N GLY A 567 4.08 -14.90 -20.92
CA GLY A 567 4.57 -14.80 -19.54
C GLY A 567 5.90 -15.52 -19.28
N VAL A 568 5.97 -16.28 -18.19
CA VAL A 568 7.18 -17.01 -17.75
C VAL A 568 7.70 -17.93 -18.85
N TYR A 569 6.83 -18.72 -19.47
CA TYR A 569 7.15 -19.46 -20.66
C TYR A 569 6.96 -18.58 -21.90
N GLN A 570 8.00 -18.53 -22.74
CA GLN A 570 8.00 -17.75 -23.99
C GLN A 570 8.20 -18.67 -25.22
N ALA A 571 9.23 -19.52 -25.19
CA ALA A 571 9.59 -20.39 -26.29
C ALA A 571 10.33 -21.65 -25.82
N GLY A 572 10.52 -22.62 -26.72
CA GLY A 572 11.25 -23.86 -26.47
C GLY A 572 10.35 -25.02 -26.00
N ILE A 573 10.97 -26.13 -25.59
CA ILE A 573 10.24 -27.31 -25.09
C ILE A 573 9.79 -27.01 -23.65
N PRO A 574 8.48 -27.07 -23.33
CA PRO A 574 8.01 -26.88 -21.96
C PRO A 574 8.62 -27.91 -21.00
N ALA A 575 9.00 -27.48 -19.80
CA ALA A 575 9.53 -28.38 -18.76
C ALA A 575 8.49 -29.41 -18.28
N ILE A 576 7.21 -29.05 -18.32
CA ILE A 576 6.07 -29.91 -18.00
C ILE A 576 5.16 -29.93 -19.22
N THR A 577 4.78 -31.12 -19.70
CA THR A 577 3.95 -31.28 -20.91
C THR A 577 2.52 -30.78 -20.66
N PRO A 578 2.06 -29.73 -21.37
CA PRO A 578 0.67 -29.27 -21.29
C PRO A 578 -0.24 -30.06 -22.25
N THR A 579 -1.56 -29.90 -22.11
CA THR A 579 -2.53 -30.39 -23.11
C THR A 579 -2.32 -29.70 -24.46
N ALA A 580 -2.08 -28.38 -24.45
CA ALA A 580 -1.68 -27.64 -25.64
C ALA A 580 -0.82 -26.42 -25.27
N VAL A 581 -0.02 -25.95 -26.22
CA VAL A 581 0.69 -24.68 -26.14
C VAL A 581 0.05 -23.73 -27.14
N VAL A 582 -0.35 -22.55 -26.69
CA VAL A 582 -1.02 -21.53 -27.50
C VAL A 582 -0.34 -20.18 -27.30
N ASP A 583 -0.58 -19.24 -28.21
CA ASP A 583 0.14 -17.96 -28.18
C ASP A 583 -0.34 -17.05 -27.03
N GLN A 584 -1.65 -16.87 -26.90
CA GLN A 584 -2.27 -15.99 -25.91
C GLN A 584 -3.56 -16.56 -25.32
N VAL A 585 -4.12 -15.88 -24.30
CA VAL A 585 -5.34 -16.32 -23.60
C VAL A 585 -6.55 -16.45 -24.54
N GLU A 586 -6.69 -15.57 -25.53
CA GLU A 586 -7.74 -15.66 -26.55
C GLU A 586 -7.64 -16.96 -27.36
N SER A 587 -6.43 -17.33 -27.78
CA SER A 587 -6.18 -18.59 -28.49
C SER A 587 -6.45 -19.81 -27.60
N ALA A 588 -6.25 -19.70 -26.29
CA ALA A 588 -6.61 -20.76 -25.34
C ALA A 588 -8.12 -20.98 -25.31
N VAL A 589 -8.91 -19.90 -25.23
CA VAL A 589 -10.38 -19.98 -25.25
C VAL A 589 -10.87 -20.52 -26.60
N GLN A 590 -10.29 -20.07 -27.71
CA GLN A 590 -10.62 -20.59 -29.05
C GLN A 590 -10.32 -22.08 -29.17
N PHE A 591 -9.17 -22.55 -28.65
CA PHE A 591 -8.83 -23.97 -28.65
C PHE A 591 -9.88 -24.83 -27.92
N VAL A 592 -10.37 -24.35 -26.76
CA VAL A 592 -11.43 -25.05 -26.01
C VAL A 592 -12.74 -25.02 -26.81
N TRP A 593 -13.05 -23.87 -27.42
CA TRP A 593 -14.26 -23.72 -28.24
C TRP A 593 -14.26 -24.68 -29.43
N ASP A 594 -13.18 -24.71 -30.22
CA ASP A 594 -13.07 -25.55 -31.40
C ASP A 594 -13.11 -27.04 -31.05
N ARG A 595 -12.53 -27.42 -29.91
CA ARG A 595 -12.50 -28.82 -29.45
C ARG A 595 -13.89 -29.36 -29.08
N HIS A 596 -14.76 -28.51 -28.54
CA HIS A 596 -16.07 -28.93 -28.00
C HIS A 596 -17.27 -28.49 -28.85
N PHE A 597 -17.13 -27.41 -29.60
CA PHE A 597 -18.20 -26.77 -30.36
C PHE A 597 -17.83 -26.46 -31.82
N GLY A 598 -16.57 -26.69 -32.22
CA GLY A 598 -16.15 -26.58 -33.60
C GLY A 598 -16.78 -27.71 -34.43
N VAL A 599 -17.47 -27.35 -35.51
CA VAL A 599 -18.06 -28.28 -36.50
C VAL A 599 -17.00 -28.80 -37.45
#